data_AF-A0A7S2EMQ4-F1
#
_entry.id   AF-A0A7S2EMQ4-F1
#
_cell.length_a   1.000
_cell.length_b   1.000
_cell.length_c   1.000
_cell.angle_alpha   90.00
_cell.angle_beta   90.00
_cell.angle_gamma   90.00
#
_symmetry.space_group_name_H-M   'P 1'
#
loop_
_entity.id
_entity.type
_entity.pdbx_description
1 polymer ?
#
loop_
_entity_poly.entity_id
_entity_poly.type
_entity_poly.pdbx_seq_one_letter_code
_entity_poly.pdbx_strand_id
1 'polypeptide(L)'
;GSTRIGCVKRTLAKILGLDSSATNNGLSTTMNADEAVARGAALQSAILSPRFKVLPYEISEYQPFPVKIAWDGEAAGTNDRGVEVEGEADGSDGMPSNSVVMFDRGSNFPVTRRVTLRRAGQFVVTASYDESAAKFGYPAGVLTEIATFRISAPEGDENKIRGNVKQD
;
A
#
# COMPACT_ATOMS: atom_id res chain seq x y z
N GLY A 1 4.29 6.10 25.46
CA GLY A 1 3.82 6.27 26.86
C GLY A 1 3.38 4.97 27.53
N SER A 2 2.27 4.37 27.09
CA SER A 2 1.59 3.26 27.80
C SER A 2 2.41 1.98 27.98
N THR A 3 3.46 1.77 27.20
CA THR A 3 4.43 0.66 27.36
C THR A 3 5.20 0.72 28.68
N ARG A 4 5.11 1.81 29.45
CA ARG A 4 5.66 1.92 30.81
C ARG A 4 4.84 1.18 31.86
N ILE A 5 3.58 0.88 31.59
CA ILE A 5 2.67 0.24 32.55
C ILE A 5 3.13 -1.21 32.81
N GLY A 6 3.28 -1.58 34.09
CA GLY A 6 3.86 -2.86 34.48
C GLY A 6 3.09 -4.08 33.97
N CYS A 7 1.75 -4.05 33.94
CA CYS A 7 0.96 -5.15 33.36
C CYS A 7 1.15 -5.28 31.86
N VAL A 8 1.27 -4.16 31.13
CA VAL A 8 1.54 -4.15 29.68
C VAL A 8 2.89 -4.80 29.39
N LYS A 9 3.96 -4.43 30.12
CA LYS A 9 5.29 -5.03 29.96
C LYS A 9 5.29 -6.55 30.17
N ARG A 10 4.65 -7.03 31.25
CA ARG A 10 4.58 -8.47 31.53
C ARG A 10 3.81 -9.23 30.44
N THR A 11 2.69 -8.68 29.97
CA THR A 11 1.92 -9.27 28.89
C THR A 11 2.73 -9.35 27.59
N LEU A 12 3.43 -8.26 27.22
CA LEU A 12 4.30 -8.24 26.04
C LEU A 12 5.44 -9.27 26.14
N ALA A 13 6.15 -9.32 27.28
CA ALA A 13 7.20 -10.30 27.51
C ALA A 13 6.70 -11.74 27.35
N LYS A 14 5.50 -12.04 27.88
CA LYS A 14 4.87 -13.35 27.72
C LYS A 14 4.55 -13.68 26.26
N ILE A 15 3.97 -12.74 25.50
CA ILE A 15 3.64 -12.93 24.08
C ILE A 15 4.91 -13.19 23.26
N LEU A 16 6.01 -12.51 23.59
CA LEU A 16 7.29 -12.63 22.91
C LEU A 16 8.17 -13.78 23.43
N GLY A 17 7.72 -14.56 24.42
CA GLY A 17 8.47 -15.67 25.00
C GLY A 17 9.75 -15.26 25.74
N LEU A 18 9.78 -14.06 26.29
CA LEU A 18 10.95 -13.50 26.98
C LEU A 18 10.99 -13.90 28.47
N ASP A 19 12.20 -13.97 29.02
CA ASP A 19 12.41 -14.24 30.44
C ASP A 19 11.89 -13.10 31.30
N SER A 20 10.79 -13.36 32.02
CA SER A 20 10.15 -12.39 32.90
C SER A 20 10.95 -12.09 34.17
N SER A 21 11.94 -12.92 34.52
CA SER A 21 12.84 -12.70 35.66
C SER A 21 14.03 -11.80 35.30
N ALA A 22 14.35 -11.68 34.01
CA ALA A 22 15.39 -10.78 33.53
C ALA A 22 15.01 -9.30 33.74
N THR A 23 16.02 -8.43 33.73
CA THR A 23 15.82 -6.98 33.81
C THR A 23 14.79 -6.52 32.78
N ASN A 24 13.80 -5.74 33.24
CA ASN A 24 12.69 -5.24 32.43
C ASN A 24 11.86 -6.36 31.74
N ASN A 25 11.79 -7.56 32.33
CA ASN A 25 11.11 -8.74 31.78
C ASN A 25 11.71 -9.19 30.43
N GLY A 26 13.02 -8.95 30.22
CA GLY A 26 13.72 -9.25 28.97
C GLY A 26 13.44 -8.27 27.82
N LEU A 27 12.62 -7.23 28.03
CA LEU A 27 12.31 -6.24 27.00
C LEU A 27 13.45 -5.22 26.82
N SER A 28 13.85 -4.98 25.57
CA SER A 28 14.83 -3.95 25.21
C SER A 28 14.25 -2.53 25.26
N THR A 29 15.00 -1.59 25.83
CA THR A 29 14.65 -0.16 25.90
C THR A 29 15.82 0.73 25.48
N THR A 30 16.51 0.35 24.41
CA THR A 30 17.67 1.07 23.88
C THR A 30 17.30 2.41 23.22
N MET A 31 16.05 2.55 22.77
CA MET A 31 15.52 3.80 22.21
C MET A 31 14.82 4.66 23.28
N ASN A 32 14.89 5.98 23.13
CA ASN A 32 14.12 6.90 23.94
C ASN A 32 12.62 6.77 23.60
N ALA A 33 11.81 6.33 24.56
CA ALA A 33 10.40 6.00 24.36
C ALA A 33 9.47 7.20 24.09
N ASP A 34 9.92 8.44 24.32
CA ASP A 34 9.15 9.65 24.05
C ASP A 34 9.60 10.36 22.77
N GLU A 35 10.87 10.21 22.38
CA GLU A 35 11.46 11.02 21.31
C GLU A 35 11.80 10.23 20.04
N ALA A 36 11.92 8.90 20.11
CA ALA A 36 12.40 8.11 18.97
C ALA A 36 11.56 8.31 17.70
N VAL A 37 10.23 8.39 17.84
CA VAL A 37 9.31 8.63 16.74
C VAL A 37 9.54 10.01 16.11
N ALA A 38 9.62 11.07 16.94
CA ALA A 38 9.84 12.42 16.46
C ALA A 38 11.22 12.59 15.78
N ARG A 39 12.26 11.95 16.33
CA ARG A 39 13.61 11.94 15.74
C ARG A 39 13.62 11.22 14.39
N GLY A 40 12.91 10.09 14.26
CA GLY A 40 12.73 9.38 12.99
C GLY A 40 12.00 10.23 11.94
N ALA A 41 10.91 10.90 12.34
CA ALA A 41 10.17 11.80 11.45
C ALA A 41 11.02 13.00 10.97
N ALA A 42 11.84 13.57 11.86
CA ALA A 42 12.78 14.63 11.51
C ALA A 42 13.87 14.14 10.53
N LEU A 43 14.38 12.92 10.74
CA LEU A 43 15.33 12.30 9.82
C LEU A 43 14.71 12.08 8.43
N GLN A 44 13.49 11.53 8.35
CA GLN A 44 12.81 11.33 7.07
C GLN A 44 12.56 12.66 6.35
N SER A 45 12.21 13.72 7.09
CA SER A 45 12.07 15.07 6.54
C SER A 45 13.39 15.60 5.97
N ALA A 46 14.52 15.29 6.62
CA ALA A 46 15.84 15.64 6.13
C ALA A 46 16.23 14.83 4.88
N ILE A 47 15.88 13.54 4.81
CA ILE A 47 16.10 12.68 3.63
C ILE A 47 15.36 13.23 2.40
N LEU A 48 14.10 13.64 2.58
CA LEU A 48 13.28 14.18 1.49
C LEU A 48 13.67 15.61 1.08
N SER A 49 14.43 16.33 1.91
CA SER A 49 14.80 17.71 1.67
C SER A 49 16.01 17.80 0.73
N PRO A 50 15.91 18.57 -0.39
CA PRO A 50 17.06 18.77 -1.28
C PRO A 50 18.17 19.63 -0.64
N ARG A 51 17.91 20.24 0.53
CA ARG A 51 18.86 21.12 1.23
C ARG A 51 19.78 20.40 2.20
N PHE A 52 19.46 19.17 2.59
CA PHE A 52 20.26 18.40 3.54
C PHE A 52 20.95 17.24 2.82
N LYS A 53 22.17 16.93 3.24
CA LYS A 53 22.88 15.70 2.85
C LYS A 53 22.83 14.73 4.01
N VAL A 54 21.98 13.72 3.90
CA VAL A 54 21.83 12.65 4.91
C VAL A 54 22.58 11.40 4.42
N LEU A 55 23.08 10.58 5.35
CA LEU A 55 23.62 9.27 4.98
C LEU A 55 22.50 8.44 4.31
N PRO A 56 22.78 7.71 3.22
CA PRO A 56 21.77 6.88 2.58
C PRO A 56 21.14 5.90 3.58
N TYR A 57 19.83 5.94 3.68
CA TYR A 57 19.02 5.06 4.52
C TYR A 57 17.75 4.73 3.77
N GLU A 58 17.48 3.44 3.59
CA GLU A 58 16.30 2.95 2.88
C GLU A 58 15.27 2.44 3.89
N ILE A 59 14.02 2.89 3.72
CA ILE A 59 12.89 2.47 4.53
C ILE A 59 11.93 1.72 3.60
N SER A 60 11.62 0.49 3.98
CA SER A 60 10.63 -0.35 3.30
C SER A 60 9.51 -0.63 4.29
N GLU A 61 8.31 -0.23 3.92
CA GLU A 61 7.09 -0.38 4.71
C GLU A 61 6.24 -1.56 4.23
N TYR A 62 5.27 -1.97 5.04
CA TYR A 62 4.44 -3.15 4.80
C TYR A 62 3.01 -2.77 4.41
N GLN A 63 2.49 -3.29 3.29
CA GLN A 63 1.10 -3.08 2.90
C GLN A 63 0.13 -3.97 3.71
N PRO A 64 -0.72 -3.40 4.58
CA PRO A 64 -1.57 -4.21 5.46
C PRO A 64 -2.81 -4.80 4.78
N PHE A 65 -3.37 -4.09 3.80
CA PHE A 65 -4.60 -4.46 3.12
C PHE A 65 -4.40 -4.39 1.60
N PRO A 66 -4.87 -5.37 0.83
CA PRO A 66 -4.71 -5.32 -0.61
C PRO A 66 -5.46 -4.12 -1.22
N VAL A 67 -4.85 -3.46 -2.20
CA VAL A 67 -5.40 -2.30 -2.91
C VAL A 67 -5.54 -2.62 -4.38
N LYS A 68 -6.73 -2.40 -4.92
CA LYS A 68 -7.06 -2.55 -6.33
C LYS A 68 -7.40 -1.21 -6.97
N ILE A 69 -7.26 -1.16 -8.28
CA ILE A 69 -7.91 -0.14 -9.09
C ILE A 69 -8.99 -0.79 -9.95
N ALA A 70 -10.06 -0.05 -10.22
CA ALA A 70 -11.12 -0.40 -11.14
C ALA A 70 -11.38 0.77 -12.09
N TRP A 71 -11.91 0.52 -13.27
CA TRP A 71 -12.21 1.56 -14.26
C TRP A 71 -13.58 1.37 -14.90
N ASP A 72 -14.19 2.47 -15.34
CA ASP A 72 -15.47 2.44 -16.03
C ASP A 72 -15.33 2.13 -17.53
N GLY A 73 -16.48 1.80 -18.15
CA GLY A 73 -16.65 1.48 -19.57
C GLY A 73 -17.02 0.02 -19.84
N GLU A 74 -17.98 -0.18 -20.76
CA GLU A 74 -18.16 -1.48 -21.41
C GLU A 74 -16.89 -1.82 -22.18
N ALA A 75 -16.43 -3.07 -22.07
CA ALA A 75 -15.52 -3.64 -23.05
C ALA A 75 -16.27 -3.65 -24.40
N ALA A 76 -16.14 -2.58 -25.17
CA ALA A 76 -16.74 -2.47 -26.49
C ALA A 76 -16.02 -3.41 -27.45
N GLY A 77 -16.47 -4.67 -27.49
CA GLY A 77 -16.05 -5.65 -28.47
C GLY A 77 -15.28 -6.83 -27.89
N THR A 78 -15.57 -7.98 -28.45
CA THR A 78 -15.13 -9.34 -28.15
C THR A 78 -13.62 -9.60 -28.35
N ASN A 79 -12.74 -8.70 -27.91
CA ASN A 79 -11.30 -8.89 -28.03
C ASN A 79 -10.52 -8.19 -26.90
N ASP A 80 -10.89 -8.45 -25.65
CA ASP A 80 -10.18 -7.91 -24.49
C ASP A 80 -8.81 -8.61 -24.30
N ARG A 81 -7.82 -8.08 -25.01
CA ARG A 81 -6.38 -8.37 -24.85
C ARG A 81 -5.64 -7.18 -24.21
N GLY A 82 -6.34 -6.33 -23.45
CA GLY A 82 -5.90 -4.95 -23.22
C GLY A 82 -5.18 -4.65 -21.90
N VAL A 83 -5.33 -5.49 -20.87
CA VAL A 83 -4.78 -5.21 -19.53
C VAL A 83 -3.47 -5.94 -19.34
N GLU A 84 -2.38 -5.26 -19.65
CA GLU A 84 -1.02 -5.68 -19.28
C GLU A 84 -0.66 -4.96 -17.98
N VAL A 85 -0.58 -5.69 -16.87
CA VAL A 85 0.07 -5.22 -15.64
C VAL A 85 1.48 -5.78 -15.62
N GLU A 86 2.48 -4.90 -15.55
CA GLU A 86 3.87 -5.30 -15.37
C GLU A 86 4.23 -5.24 -13.87
N GLY A 87 4.55 -6.40 -13.29
CA GLY A 87 4.93 -6.59 -11.88
C GLY A 87 4.43 -7.93 -11.32
N GLU A 88 4.79 -8.27 -10.07
CA GLU A 88 4.20 -9.39 -9.30
C GLU A 88 2.75 -9.07 -8.88
N ALA A 89 1.90 -8.69 -9.83
CA ALA A 89 0.47 -8.64 -9.63
C ALA A 89 -0.09 -10.02 -9.96
N ASP A 90 -0.95 -10.54 -9.09
CA ASP A 90 -1.65 -11.81 -9.33
C ASP A 90 -2.69 -11.61 -10.45
N GLY A 91 -2.18 -11.51 -11.68
CA GLY A 91 -2.97 -11.53 -12.90
C GLY A 91 -3.43 -12.96 -13.11
N SER A 92 -4.50 -13.36 -12.44
CA SER A 92 -5.13 -14.65 -12.66
C SER A 92 -5.45 -14.79 -14.15
N ASP A 93 -4.80 -15.76 -14.78
CA ASP A 93 -5.08 -16.24 -16.12
C ASP A 93 -6.59 -16.52 -16.26
N GLY A 94 -7.28 -15.73 -17.09
CA GLY A 94 -8.66 -16.00 -17.49
C GLY A 94 -9.77 -15.18 -16.81
N MET A 95 -9.96 -13.95 -17.28
CA MET A 95 -11.23 -13.35 -17.73
C MET A 95 -11.08 -11.83 -17.76
N PRO A 96 -11.72 -11.12 -18.71
CA PRO A 96 -11.73 -9.67 -18.74
C PRO A 96 -12.47 -9.14 -17.51
N SER A 97 -11.73 -8.55 -16.56
CA SER A 97 -12.31 -7.85 -15.42
C SER A 97 -11.87 -6.38 -15.48
N ASN A 98 -12.80 -5.48 -15.22
CA ASN A 98 -12.55 -4.03 -15.21
C ASN A 98 -11.79 -3.56 -13.94
N SER A 99 -11.00 -4.44 -13.33
CA SER A 99 -10.24 -4.17 -12.12
C SER A 99 -8.99 -5.03 -12.00
N VAL A 100 -7.99 -4.56 -11.27
CA VAL A 100 -6.80 -5.34 -10.94
C VAL A 100 -6.23 -4.94 -9.59
N VAL A 101 -5.75 -5.92 -8.83
CA VAL A 101 -5.04 -5.70 -7.57
C VAL A 101 -3.65 -5.15 -7.87
N MET A 102 -3.40 -3.93 -7.41
CA MET A 102 -2.13 -3.23 -7.62
C MET A 102 -1.13 -3.48 -6.52
N PHE A 103 -1.57 -3.65 -5.28
CA PHE A 103 -0.67 -3.89 -4.16
C PHE A 103 -1.31 -4.93 -3.25
N ASP A 104 -0.73 -6.13 -3.21
CA ASP A 104 -1.19 -7.20 -2.34
C ASP A 104 -0.82 -6.95 -0.89
N ARG A 105 -1.51 -7.62 0.04
CA ARG A 105 -1.10 -7.63 1.44
C ARG A 105 0.32 -8.19 1.55
N GLY A 106 1.18 -7.44 2.22
CA GLY A 106 2.58 -7.77 2.39
C GLY A 106 3.47 -7.40 1.22
N SER A 107 2.93 -6.73 0.20
CA SER A 107 3.77 -5.93 -0.69
C SER A 107 4.55 -4.91 0.14
N ASN A 108 5.81 -4.71 -0.23
CA ASN A 108 6.62 -3.64 0.34
C ASN A 108 6.39 -2.33 -0.43
N PHE A 109 6.48 -1.19 0.24
CA PHE A 109 6.50 0.13 -0.40
C PHE A 109 7.61 1.01 0.19
N PRO A 110 8.24 1.90 -0.58
CA PRO A 110 7.76 2.48 -1.85
C PRO A 110 7.88 1.55 -3.05
N VAL A 111 6.83 1.46 -3.87
CA VAL A 111 6.79 0.63 -5.08
C VAL A 111 5.92 1.26 -6.16
N THR A 112 6.30 1.08 -7.42
CA THR A 112 5.53 1.54 -8.59
C THR A 112 5.13 0.34 -9.44
N ARG A 113 3.84 0.18 -9.74
CA ARG A 113 3.33 -0.79 -10.72
C ARG A 113 2.77 -0.05 -11.93
N ARG A 114 2.95 -0.63 -13.12
CA ARG A 114 2.46 -0.04 -14.37
C ARG A 114 1.21 -0.77 -14.84
N VAL A 115 0.20 0.00 -15.20
CA VAL A 115 -1.03 -0.49 -15.85
C VAL A 115 -1.17 0.08 -17.24
N THR A 116 -1.60 -0.77 -18.15
CA THR A 116 -1.99 -0.37 -19.50
C THR A 116 -3.50 -0.53 -19.65
N LEU A 117 -4.18 0.52 -20.11
CA LEU A 117 -5.59 0.52 -20.47
C LEU A 117 -5.74 0.96 -21.94
N ARG A 118 -6.70 0.40 -22.67
CA ARG A 118 -7.09 0.86 -24.00
C ARG A 118 -8.40 1.62 -23.90
N ARG A 119 -8.38 2.94 -24.13
CA ARG A 119 -9.55 3.82 -23.94
C ARG A 119 -9.55 4.98 -24.94
N ALA A 120 -10.73 5.49 -25.24
CA ALA A 120 -10.97 6.73 -25.96
C ALA A 120 -11.90 7.63 -25.13
N GLY A 121 -11.73 8.95 -25.23
CA GLY A 121 -12.53 9.91 -24.47
C GLY A 121 -12.32 9.85 -22.95
N GLN A 122 -13.30 10.36 -22.20
CA GLN A 122 -13.22 10.44 -20.74
C GLN A 122 -13.59 9.11 -20.08
N PHE A 123 -12.80 8.71 -19.10
CA PHE A 123 -13.04 7.55 -18.24
C PHE A 123 -12.62 7.83 -16.79
N VAL A 124 -13.09 7.00 -15.88
CA VAL A 124 -12.88 7.08 -14.43
C VAL A 124 -12.12 5.86 -13.96
N VAL A 125 -11.10 6.07 -13.13
CA VAL A 125 -10.36 5.03 -12.41
C VAL A 125 -10.57 5.23 -10.92
N THR A 126 -10.99 4.20 -10.21
CA THR A 126 -11.23 4.21 -8.77
C THR A 126 -10.26 3.27 -8.08
N ALA A 127 -9.51 3.78 -7.10
CA ALA A 127 -8.70 2.98 -6.18
C ALA A 127 -9.51 2.63 -4.93
N SER A 128 -9.46 1.37 -4.53
CA SER A 128 -10.16 0.87 -3.34
C SER A 128 -9.40 -0.27 -2.68
N TYR A 129 -9.67 -0.54 -1.40
CA TYR A 129 -9.27 -1.80 -0.78
C TYR A 129 -10.03 -2.95 -1.44
N ASP A 130 -9.30 -4.01 -1.76
CA ASP A 130 -9.86 -5.24 -2.33
C ASP A 130 -10.77 -5.95 -1.31
N GLU A 131 -11.77 -6.70 -1.79
CA GLU A 131 -12.72 -7.41 -0.92
C GLU A 131 -12.02 -8.39 0.05
N SER A 132 -10.85 -8.93 -0.34
CA SER A 132 -10.05 -9.79 0.52
C SER A 132 -9.47 -9.08 1.75
N ALA A 133 -9.46 -7.75 1.81
CA ALA A 133 -9.08 -6.98 3.00
C ALA A 133 -9.89 -7.37 4.24
N ALA A 134 -11.15 -7.77 4.08
CA ALA A 134 -12.00 -8.26 5.17
C ALA A 134 -11.40 -9.47 5.91
N LYS A 135 -10.65 -10.34 5.20
CA LYS A 135 -9.97 -11.51 5.78
C LYS A 135 -8.83 -11.11 6.71
N PHE A 136 -8.33 -9.89 6.60
CA PHE A 136 -7.19 -9.36 7.35
C PHE A 136 -7.58 -8.36 8.43
N GLY A 137 -8.87 -8.33 8.81
CA GLY A 137 -9.37 -7.47 9.87
C GLY A 137 -9.62 -6.03 9.43
N TYR A 138 -9.89 -5.80 8.14
CA TYR A 138 -10.40 -4.51 7.70
C TYR A 138 -11.70 -4.16 8.45
N PRO A 139 -11.86 -2.95 9.00
CA PRO A 139 -12.98 -2.64 9.88
C PRO A 139 -14.33 -2.70 9.16
N ALA A 140 -15.33 -3.33 9.79
CA ALA A 140 -16.68 -3.37 9.27
C ALA A 140 -17.31 -1.97 9.26
N GLY A 141 -18.05 -1.64 8.20
CA GLY A 141 -18.74 -0.35 8.05
C GLY A 141 -17.85 0.82 7.62
N VAL A 142 -16.56 0.59 7.35
CA VAL A 142 -15.66 1.59 6.76
C VAL A 142 -15.68 1.46 5.24
N LEU A 143 -15.72 2.61 4.55
CA LEU A 143 -15.70 2.67 3.09
C LEU A 143 -14.35 2.17 2.56
N THR A 144 -14.40 1.34 1.52
CA THR A 144 -13.19 0.79 0.88
C THR A 144 -12.60 1.71 -0.17
N GLU A 145 -13.34 2.70 -0.66
CA GLU A 145 -12.86 3.66 -1.65
C GLU A 145 -11.75 4.54 -1.07
N ILE A 146 -10.63 4.64 -1.79
CA ILE A 146 -9.45 5.43 -1.42
C ILE A 146 -9.43 6.73 -2.22
N ALA A 147 -9.56 6.62 -3.55
CA ALA A 147 -9.48 7.77 -4.44
C ALA A 147 -10.15 7.48 -5.79
N THR A 148 -10.68 8.53 -6.42
CA THR A 148 -11.27 8.47 -7.76
C THR A 148 -10.58 9.47 -8.68
N PHE A 149 -10.15 9.00 -9.85
CA PHE A 149 -9.43 9.76 -10.86
C PHE A 149 -10.25 9.83 -12.14
N ARG A 150 -10.40 11.03 -12.72
CA ARG A 150 -11.01 11.23 -14.03
C ARG A 150 -9.92 11.49 -15.05
N ILE A 151 -9.83 10.64 -16.06
CA ILE A 151 -8.77 10.67 -17.07
C ILE A 151 -9.42 10.93 -18.43
N SER A 152 -8.81 11.80 -19.23
CA SER A 152 -9.24 12.06 -20.60
C SER A 152 -8.21 11.47 -21.57
N ALA A 153 -8.60 10.42 -22.28
CA ALA A 153 -7.86 9.95 -23.45
C ALA A 153 -8.21 10.82 -24.67
N PRO A 154 -7.37 10.81 -25.72
CA PRO A 154 -7.75 11.41 -27.00
C PRO A 154 -9.09 10.83 -27.49
N GLU A 155 -9.88 11.68 -28.15
CA GLU A 155 -11.14 11.27 -28.79
C GLU A 155 -10.86 10.50 -30.09
N GLY A 156 -11.83 9.69 -30.52
CA GLY A 156 -11.71 8.84 -31.71
C GLY A 156 -11.39 7.39 -31.35
N ASP A 157 -10.35 6.83 -31.98
CA ASP A 157 -9.95 5.43 -31.78
C ASP A 157 -9.36 5.17 -30.39
N GLU A 158 -9.39 3.91 -29.96
CA GLU A 158 -8.79 3.51 -28.68
C GLU A 158 -7.28 3.76 -28.64
N ASN A 159 -6.85 4.46 -27.59
CA ASN A 159 -5.45 4.75 -27.34
C ASN A 159 -4.88 3.85 -26.25
N LYS A 160 -3.61 3.43 -26.39
CA LYS A 160 -2.86 2.72 -25.33
C LYS A 160 -2.45 3.73 -24.25
N ILE A 161 -3.22 3.80 -23.16
CA ILE A 161 -2.96 4.64 -22.00
C ILE A 161 -2.11 3.85 -21.00
N ARG A 162 -0.93 4.37 -20.65
CA ARG A 162 -0.03 3.76 -19.66
C ARG A 162 0.01 4.61 -18.40
N GLY A 163 -0.44 4.05 -17.29
CA GLY A 163 -0.42 4.71 -15.97
C GLY A 163 0.59 4.04 -15.04
N ASN A 164 1.35 4.85 -14.30
CA ASN A 164 2.14 4.37 -13.18
C ASN A 164 1.32 4.59 -11.90
N VAL A 165 1.01 3.49 -11.21
CA VAL A 165 0.39 3.50 -9.88
C VAL A 165 1.52 3.40 -8.88
N LYS A 166 1.72 4.47 -8.10
CA LYS A 166 2.80 4.58 -7.12
C LYS A 166 2.24 4.53 -5.72
N GLN A 167 2.85 3.70 -4.89
CA GLN A 167 2.67 3.69 -3.45
C GLN A 167 3.97 4.17 -2.80
N ASP A 168 3.89 5.21 -1.97
CA ASP A 168 5.01 5.87 -1.28
C ASP A 168 4.80 5.87 0.24
#